data_AF-A0A929L888-F1
#
_entry.id   AF-A0A929L888-F1
#
_cell.length_a   1.000
_cell.length_b   1.000
_cell.length_c   1.000
_cell.angle_alpha   90.00
_cell.angle_beta   90.00
_cell.angle_gamma   90.00
#
_symmetry.space_group_name_H-M   'P 1'
#
loop_
_entity.id
_entity.type
_entity.pdbx_description
1 polymer ?
#
loop_
_entity_poly.entity_id
_entity_poly.type
_entity_poly.pdbx_seq_one_letter_code
_entity_poly.pdbx_strand_id
1 'polypeptide(L)'
;MSEKKKGRKYATWGDNVVLADFGARRRREMAAGKAEPKFPHRDTESWAANLLMEAVAENADSGRLARGREYYRADKVLGVELLANMISGLVAGTQLEPFDVTVRLRPLGDRQREFVKQELLMDASHMRSLARGSAPGDDVASILLRRDHIGQLSCTCPDKSAVCKHVVCVMYAVSARLTRYPLHILRLRGIDPAPLLQQLGQADHAAGVVPLARGAETEKQQDSLKTDAADETPEIVDTKAFWGEGADDVTWEPFAEEWGMEKGDEQALMGALRTVSFTGVDQLYIRHELERCYETLTDSQLVFDNPPWSEDPLSGLDARNGQHD
;
A
#
# COMPACT_ATOMS: atom_id res chain seq x y z
N MET A 1 -54.94 17.13 31.99
CA MET A 1 -55.05 16.43 30.69
C MET A 1 -53.72 16.61 29.98
N SER A 2 -52.92 15.54 29.92
CA SER A 2 -51.50 15.57 29.51
C SER A 2 -51.39 15.21 28.02
N GLU A 3 -50.87 16.14 27.21
CA GLU A 3 -50.60 15.94 25.80
C GLU A 3 -49.38 15.01 25.61
N LYS A 4 -49.62 13.85 24.98
CA LYS A 4 -48.59 12.90 24.59
C LYS A 4 -47.77 13.48 23.43
N LYS A 5 -46.55 13.95 23.70
CA LYS A 5 -45.52 14.20 22.69
C LYS A 5 -45.16 12.86 22.02
N LYS A 6 -45.48 12.72 20.72
CA LYS A 6 -45.01 11.62 19.87
C LYS A 6 -43.48 11.71 19.76
N GLY A 7 -42.78 10.74 20.36
CA GLY A 7 -41.34 10.60 20.25
C GLY A 7 -40.92 10.35 18.80
N ARG A 8 -40.01 11.19 18.31
CA ARG A 8 -39.35 11.05 17.01
C ARG A 8 -38.49 9.78 17.09
N LYS A 9 -38.85 8.75 16.33
CA LYS A 9 -38.04 7.52 16.24
C LYS A 9 -36.76 7.86 15.49
N TYR A 10 -35.63 7.91 16.18
CA TYR A 10 -34.33 7.91 15.54
C TYR A 10 -34.15 6.56 14.85
N ALA A 11 -33.77 6.56 13.57
CA ALA A 11 -33.37 5.35 12.88
C ALA A 11 -32.13 4.79 13.60
N THR A 12 -32.26 3.60 14.17
CA THR A 12 -31.12 2.85 14.70
C THR A 12 -30.30 2.37 13.51
N TRP A 13 -29.11 2.92 13.38
CA TRP A 13 -28.13 2.58 12.35
C TRP A 13 -27.72 1.11 12.57
N GLY A 14 -28.20 0.22 11.69
CA GLY A 14 -27.99 -1.22 11.76
C GLY A 14 -27.51 -1.79 10.43
N ASP A 15 -26.43 -2.57 10.52
CA ASP A 15 -26.00 -3.72 9.71
C ASP A 15 -25.81 -3.62 8.19
N ASN A 16 -26.07 -2.48 7.54
CA ASN A 16 -25.92 -2.35 6.08
C ASN A 16 -24.69 -1.54 5.63
N VAL A 17 -23.72 -1.31 6.51
CA VAL A 17 -22.44 -0.72 6.10
C VAL A 17 -21.52 -1.84 5.65
N VAL A 18 -21.42 -2.06 4.34
CA VAL A 18 -20.30 -2.81 3.77
C VAL A 18 -19.07 -1.91 3.95
N LEU A 19 -18.35 -2.11 5.04
CA LEU A 19 -17.05 -1.47 5.22
C LEU A 19 -16.13 -2.05 4.14
N ALA A 20 -15.90 -1.28 3.08
CA ALA A 20 -15.02 -1.70 1.99
C ALA A 20 -13.59 -1.81 2.53
N ASP A 21 -13.20 -3.04 2.85
CA ASP A 21 -11.87 -3.36 3.33
C ASP A 21 -10.92 -3.56 2.15
N PHE A 22 -10.45 -2.45 1.60
CA PHE A 22 -9.51 -2.43 0.47
C PHE A 22 -8.17 -3.11 0.78
N GLY A 23 -7.87 -3.37 2.06
CA GLY A 23 -6.68 -4.10 2.50
C GLY A 23 -6.88 -5.61 2.65
N ALA A 24 -8.11 -6.12 2.66
CA ALA A 24 -8.42 -7.52 2.96
C ALA A 24 -7.65 -8.49 2.06
N ARG A 25 -7.62 -8.20 0.75
CA ARG A 25 -6.93 -9.00 -0.24
C ARG A 25 -5.43 -9.03 0.00
N ARG A 26 -4.80 -7.86 0.20
CA ARG A 26 -3.37 -7.75 0.49
C ARG A 26 -3.00 -8.49 1.78
N ARG A 27 -3.83 -8.38 2.82
CA ARG A 27 -3.63 -9.10 4.08
C ARG A 27 -3.72 -10.61 3.90
N ARG A 28 -4.69 -11.10 3.12
CA ARG A 28 -4.78 -12.52 2.76
C ARG A 28 -3.58 -12.97 1.93
N GLU A 29 -3.14 -12.19 0.95
CA GLU A 29 -1.99 -12.50 0.11
C GLU A 29 -0.68 -12.56 0.93
N MET A 30 -0.46 -11.60 1.84
CA MET A 30 0.71 -11.64 2.73
C MET A 30 0.62 -12.76 3.79
N ALA A 31 -0.57 -13.06 4.30
CA ALA A 31 -0.76 -14.14 5.26
C ALA A 31 -0.69 -15.54 4.62
N ALA A 32 -1.12 -15.67 3.36
CA ALA A 32 -1.06 -16.90 2.57
C ALA A 32 0.27 -17.09 1.83
N GLY A 33 1.02 -16.01 1.62
CA GLY A 33 2.38 -16.04 1.08
C GLY A 33 3.29 -16.90 1.96
N LYS A 34 4.26 -17.57 1.34
CA LYS A 34 5.30 -18.28 2.11
C LYS A 34 5.95 -17.25 3.05
N ALA A 35 5.94 -17.55 4.35
CA ALA A 35 6.58 -16.72 5.35
C ALA A 35 7.96 -16.29 4.85
N GLU A 36 8.20 -14.98 4.80
CA GLU A 36 9.44 -14.42 4.28
C GLU A 36 10.63 -15.07 5.03
N PRO A 37 11.73 -15.44 4.34
CA PRO A 37 12.84 -16.14 4.99
C PRO A 37 13.34 -15.35 6.21
N LYS A 38 13.33 -16.01 7.36
CA LYS A 38 13.66 -15.39 8.65
C LYS A 38 15.14 -15.16 8.77
N PHE A 39 15.51 -13.98 9.22
CA PHE A 39 16.89 -13.68 9.60
C PHE A 39 16.95 -13.43 11.10
N PRO A 40 17.79 -14.17 11.85
CA PRO A 40 17.98 -13.84 13.26
C PRO A 40 18.52 -12.42 13.36
N HIS A 41 17.97 -11.66 14.31
CA HIS A 41 18.54 -10.39 14.68
C HIS A 41 19.97 -10.61 15.20
N ARG A 42 20.96 -9.95 14.60
CA ARG A 42 22.38 -10.09 14.95
C ARG A 42 22.83 -8.88 15.78
N ASP A 43 23.80 -9.07 16.67
CA ASP A 43 24.37 -7.98 17.46
C ASP A 43 25.16 -6.97 16.60
N THR A 44 25.65 -7.40 15.44
CA THR A 44 26.23 -6.52 14.41
C THR A 44 25.14 -6.11 13.41
N GLU A 45 24.29 -5.17 13.81
CA GLU A 45 23.27 -4.56 12.94
C GLU A 45 23.91 -3.61 11.91
N SER A 46 23.23 -3.41 10.78
CA SER A 46 23.62 -2.33 9.87
C SER A 46 23.38 -0.96 10.51
N TRP A 47 24.13 0.05 10.08
CA TRP A 47 23.98 1.43 10.52
C TRP A 47 22.52 1.91 10.43
N ALA A 48 21.84 1.63 9.31
CA ALA A 48 20.45 2.00 9.12
C ALA A 48 19.50 1.24 10.06
N ALA A 49 19.75 -0.06 10.30
CA ALA A 49 18.97 -0.86 11.24
C ALA A 49 19.07 -0.32 12.67
N ASN A 50 20.30 -0.06 13.14
CA ASN A 50 20.54 0.54 14.44
C ASN A 50 19.82 1.87 14.60
N LEU A 51 19.97 2.77 13.63
CA LEU A 51 19.42 4.12 13.72
C LEU A 51 17.87 4.13 13.70
N LEU A 52 17.26 3.22 12.94
CA LEU A 52 15.80 3.02 12.98
C LEU A 52 15.33 2.45 14.32
N MET A 53 16.05 1.47 14.88
CA MET A 53 15.71 0.89 16.17
C MET A 53 15.88 1.87 17.32
N GLU A 54 16.92 2.71 17.29
CA GLU A 54 17.13 3.79 18.27
C GLU A 54 15.96 4.77 18.26
N ALA A 55 15.54 5.23 17.08
CA ALA A 55 14.43 6.16 16.95
C ALA A 55 13.10 5.58 17.47
N VAL A 56 12.89 4.27 17.37
CA VAL A 56 11.72 3.58 17.92
C VAL A 56 11.88 3.38 19.44
N ALA A 57 13.08 3.06 19.91
CA ALA A 57 13.39 2.84 21.32
C ALA A 57 13.25 4.10 22.17
N GLU A 58 13.59 5.27 21.61
CA GLU A 58 13.38 6.57 22.28
C GLU A 58 11.90 6.87 22.56
N ASN A 59 10.99 6.28 21.79
CA ASN A 59 9.55 6.52 21.87
C ASN A 59 8.77 5.38 22.55
N ALA A 60 9.46 4.40 23.15
CA ALA A 60 8.86 3.23 23.79
C ALA A 60 9.45 2.95 25.19
N ASP A 61 8.61 2.49 26.11
CA ASP A 61 9.09 1.98 27.39
C ASP A 61 9.78 0.61 27.26
N SER A 62 10.61 0.28 28.25
CA SER A 62 11.38 -0.97 28.29
C SER A 62 10.49 -2.23 28.24
N GLY A 63 9.28 -2.17 28.80
CA GLY A 63 8.32 -3.28 28.78
C GLY A 63 7.72 -3.51 27.40
N ARG A 64 7.44 -2.45 26.63
CA ARG A 64 7.02 -2.55 25.22
C ARG A 64 8.15 -3.05 24.32
N LEU A 65 9.38 -2.59 24.57
CA LEU A 65 10.56 -3.07 23.84
C LEU A 65 10.81 -4.56 24.07
N ALA A 66 10.76 -5.01 25.33
CA ALA A 66 10.92 -6.42 25.68
C ALA A 66 9.83 -7.30 25.04
N ARG A 67 8.55 -6.90 25.15
CA ARG A 67 7.44 -7.64 24.53
C ARG A 67 7.51 -7.66 23.01
N GLY A 68 7.90 -6.55 22.38
CA GLY A 68 8.07 -6.49 20.93
C GLY A 68 9.18 -7.41 20.43
N ARG A 69 10.30 -7.47 21.14
CA ARG A 69 11.40 -8.40 20.88
C ARG A 69 10.96 -9.86 21.02
N GLU A 70 10.17 -10.16 22.06
CA GLU A 70 9.64 -11.50 22.27
C GLU A 70 8.66 -11.90 21.16
N TYR A 71 7.80 -10.98 20.70
CA TYR A 71 6.90 -11.23 19.57
C TYR A 71 7.67 -11.51 18.27
N TYR A 72 8.77 -10.80 18.05
CA TYR A 72 9.65 -11.06 16.91
C TYR A 72 10.29 -12.45 17.01
N ARG A 73 10.80 -12.82 18.19
CA ARG A 73 11.39 -14.16 18.42
C ARG A 73 10.36 -15.29 18.33
N ALA A 74 9.14 -15.04 18.76
CA ALA A 74 8.01 -15.96 18.69
C ALA A 74 7.33 -16.00 17.31
N ASP A 75 7.97 -15.41 16.29
CA ASP A 75 7.56 -15.48 14.89
C ASP A 75 6.15 -14.95 14.62
N LYS A 76 5.83 -13.81 15.25
CA LYS A 76 4.52 -13.17 15.06
C LYS A 76 4.46 -12.26 13.85
N VAL A 77 5.55 -12.01 13.14
CA VAL A 77 5.54 -11.20 11.92
C VAL A 77 5.19 -12.08 10.72
N LEU A 78 4.04 -11.82 10.11
CA LEU A 78 3.58 -12.58 8.94
C LEU A 78 4.24 -12.09 7.64
N GLY A 79 4.48 -10.79 7.54
CA GLY A 79 5.13 -10.18 6.38
C GLY A 79 5.53 -8.74 6.66
N VAL A 80 6.56 -8.28 5.95
CA VAL A 80 7.00 -6.88 5.95
C VAL A 80 7.28 -6.46 4.52
N GLU A 81 6.81 -5.27 4.17
CA GLU A 81 7.11 -4.62 2.90
C GLU A 81 7.82 -3.28 3.15
N LEU A 82 8.91 -3.08 2.40
CA LEU A 82 9.64 -1.82 2.34
C LEU A 82 9.26 -1.10 1.05
N LEU A 83 8.42 -0.08 1.17
CA LEU A 83 7.97 0.78 0.09
C LEU A 83 8.70 2.12 0.17
N ALA A 84 8.58 2.96 -0.85
CA ALA A 84 9.16 4.30 -0.84
C ALA A 84 8.56 5.12 0.31
N ASN A 85 9.41 5.52 1.26
CA ASN A 85 9.08 6.28 2.46
C ASN A 85 8.07 5.62 3.41
N MET A 86 7.81 4.32 3.26
CA MET A 86 6.82 3.62 4.07
C MET A 86 7.22 2.17 4.30
N ILE A 87 7.04 1.72 5.54
CA ILE A 87 7.18 0.34 5.94
C ILE A 87 5.78 -0.14 6.31
N SER A 88 5.34 -1.25 5.71
CA SER A 88 4.10 -1.93 6.07
C SER A 88 4.44 -3.29 6.64
N GLY A 89 3.78 -3.71 7.71
CA GLY A 89 3.98 -5.01 8.32
C GLY A 89 2.69 -5.58 8.88
N LEU A 90 2.58 -6.91 8.85
CA LEU A 90 1.47 -7.64 9.43
C LEU A 90 1.95 -8.48 10.60
N VAL A 91 1.28 -8.33 11.74
CA VAL A 91 1.64 -9.01 12.99
C VAL A 91 0.49 -9.86 13.49
N ALA A 92 0.72 -11.16 13.61
CA ALA A 92 -0.19 -12.11 14.23
C ALA A 92 -0.38 -11.76 15.72
N GLY A 93 -1.64 -11.72 16.13
CA GLY A 93 -2.04 -11.32 17.46
C GLY A 93 -2.94 -12.33 18.15
N THR A 94 -3.64 -11.86 19.18
CA THR A 94 -4.69 -12.62 19.87
C THR A 94 -6.02 -12.61 19.12
N GLN A 95 -6.19 -11.70 18.18
CA GLN A 95 -7.40 -11.60 17.34
C GLN A 95 -7.22 -12.43 16.07
N LEU A 96 -8.34 -12.77 15.42
CA LEU A 96 -8.36 -13.55 14.18
C LEU A 96 -7.66 -12.81 13.04
N GLU A 97 -7.87 -11.49 12.95
CA GLU A 97 -7.21 -10.65 11.97
C GLU A 97 -5.82 -10.19 12.46
N PRO A 98 -4.78 -10.29 11.62
CA PRO A 98 -3.47 -9.72 11.93
C PRO A 98 -3.53 -8.21 12.09
N PHE A 99 -2.70 -7.66 12.98
CA PHE A 99 -2.56 -6.23 13.13
C PHE A 99 -1.74 -5.64 11.99
N ASP A 100 -2.25 -4.57 11.38
CA ASP A 100 -1.54 -3.78 10.39
C ASP A 100 -0.69 -2.74 11.12
N VAL A 101 0.59 -2.70 10.76
CA VAL A 101 1.58 -1.75 11.24
C VAL A 101 2.09 -0.97 10.06
N THR A 102 1.98 0.36 10.14
CA THR A 102 2.54 1.27 9.15
C THR A 102 3.52 2.23 9.83
N VAL A 103 4.73 2.32 9.27
CA VAL A 103 5.75 3.29 9.69
C VAL A 103 6.10 4.16 8.49
N ARG A 104 5.79 5.45 8.57
CA ARG A 104 6.09 6.42 7.52
C ARG A 104 7.34 7.19 7.85
N LEU A 105 8.21 7.30 6.85
CA LEU A 105 9.38 8.17 6.90
C LEU A 105 9.03 9.48 6.18
N ARG A 106 9.57 10.59 6.68
CA ARG A 106 9.49 11.88 5.99
C ARG A 106 10.16 11.72 4.61
N PRO A 107 9.45 12.02 3.50
CA PRO A 107 10.04 11.96 2.17
C PRO A 107 11.23 12.90 2.03
N LEU A 108 12.23 12.47 1.26
CA LEU A 108 13.31 13.36 0.81
C LEU A 108 12.81 14.21 -0.35
N GLY A 109 13.13 15.50 -0.33
CA GLY A 109 12.90 16.37 -1.49
C GLY A 109 13.75 15.95 -2.69
N ASP A 110 13.32 16.33 -3.89
CA ASP A 110 13.98 15.90 -5.14
C ASP A 110 15.46 16.28 -5.19
N ARG A 111 15.80 17.49 -4.72
CA ARG A 111 17.20 17.97 -4.62
C ARG A 111 18.04 17.12 -3.68
N GLN A 112 17.45 16.66 -2.57
CA GLN A 112 18.15 15.81 -1.61
C GLN A 112 18.40 14.41 -2.18
N ARG A 113 17.41 13.84 -2.88
CA ARG A 113 17.57 12.56 -3.56
C ARG A 113 18.63 12.63 -4.66
N GLU A 114 18.63 13.71 -5.43
CA GLU A 114 19.62 13.92 -6.49
C GLU A 114 21.03 14.11 -5.92
N PHE A 115 21.17 14.90 -4.86
CA PHE A 115 22.45 15.04 -4.16
C PHE A 115 23.00 13.68 -3.71
N VAL A 116 22.19 12.86 -3.03
CA VAL A 116 22.61 11.53 -2.60
C VAL A 116 23.01 10.64 -3.78
N LYS A 117 22.27 10.67 -4.90
CA LYS A 117 22.63 9.90 -6.10
C LYS A 117 23.97 10.34 -6.68
N GLN A 118 24.19 11.66 -6.80
CA GLN A 118 25.44 12.20 -7.35
C GLN A 118 26.64 11.82 -6.46
N GLU A 119 26.53 11.98 -5.14
CA GLU A 119 27.60 11.59 -4.21
C GLU A 119 27.90 10.08 -4.29
N LEU A 120 26.88 9.23 -4.41
CA LEU A 120 27.06 7.79 -4.58
C LEU A 120 27.75 7.41 -5.90
N LEU A 121 27.63 8.24 -6.94
CA LEU A 121 28.29 8.04 -8.23
C LEU A 121 29.70 8.62 -8.27
N MET A 122 29.93 9.74 -7.58
CA MET A 122 31.23 10.41 -7.53
C MET A 122 32.23 9.66 -6.63
N ASP A 123 31.77 9.12 -5.51
CA ASP A 123 32.61 8.33 -4.61
C ASP A 123 32.01 6.93 -4.33
N ALA A 124 32.62 5.92 -4.96
CA ALA A 124 32.28 4.52 -4.75
C ALA A 124 32.47 4.05 -3.30
N SER A 125 33.22 4.78 -2.46
CA SER A 125 33.35 4.50 -1.03
C SER A 125 31.99 4.55 -0.32
N HIS A 126 31.12 5.49 -0.68
CA HIS A 126 29.79 5.62 -0.10
C HIS A 126 28.91 4.41 -0.44
N MET A 127 28.89 4.01 -1.72
CA MET A 127 28.16 2.82 -2.15
C MET A 127 28.69 1.55 -1.47
N ARG A 128 30.02 1.42 -1.36
CA ARG A 128 30.67 0.28 -0.70
C ARG A 128 30.36 0.21 0.79
N SER A 129 30.37 1.35 1.49
CA SER A 129 29.97 1.43 2.90
C SER A 129 28.52 1.01 3.08
N LEU A 130 27.60 1.55 2.26
CA LEU A 130 26.20 1.16 2.29
C LEU A 130 26.01 -0.33 2.01
N ALA A 131 26.67 -0.89 0.99
CA ALA A 131 26.57 -2.32 0.67
C ALA A 131 27.08 -3.24 1.79
N ARG A 132 28.03 -2.77 2.62
CA ARG A 132 28.51 -3.46 3.82
C ARG A 132 27.63 -3.25 5.06
N GLY A 133 26.62 -2.38 4.96
CA GLY A 133 25.78 -1.99 6.09
C GLY A 133 26.42 -0.96 7.02
N SER A 134 27.51 -0.31 6.61
CA SER A 134 28.12 0.81 7.35
C SER A 134 27.57 2.15 6.88
N ALA A 135 27.72 3.20 7.70
CA ALA A 135 27.34 4.55 7.30
C ALA A 135 28.18 5.02 6.09
N PRO A 136 27.58 5.70 5.11
CA PRO A 136 28.34 6.46 4.11
C PRO A 136 28.98 7.69 4.77
N GLY A 137 29.60 8.57 3.98
CA GLY A 137 30.11 9.85 4.50
C GLY A 137 29.00 10.67 5.16
N ASP A 138 29.38 11.51 6.13
CA ASP A 138 28.43 12.20 7.03
C ASP A 138 27.37 13.02 6.28
N ASP A 139 27.75 13.67 5.18
CA ASP A 139 26.82 14.46 4.34
C ASP A 139 25.72 13.58 3.75
N VAL A 140 26.10 12.44 3.16
CA VAL A 140 25.15 11.47 2.60
C VAL A 140 24.33 10.83 3.71
N ALA A 141 24.97 10.45 4.82
CA ALA A 141 24.30 9.78 5.95
C ALA A 141 23.22 10.68 6.58
N SER A 142 23.54 11.95 6.84
CA SER A 142 22.66 12.93 7.48
C SER A 142 21.45 13.32 6.64
N ILE A 143 21.53 13.17 5.31
CA ILE A 143 20.40 13.33 4.40
C ILE A 143 19.63 12.01 4.29
N LEU A 144 20.34 10.90 4.10
CA LEU A 144 19.73 9.61 3.79
C LEU A 144 18.86 9.12 4.94
N LEU A 145 19.32 9.18 6.20
CA LEU A 145 18.52 8.72 7.32
C LEU A 145 18.93 9.39 8.63
N ARG A 146 17.94 9.93 9.33
CA ARG A 146 18.07 10.44 10.70
C ARG A 146 16.90 9.98 11.56
N ARG A 147 17.09 10.03 12.88
CA ARG A 147 16.06 9.62 13.86
C ARG A 147 14.78 10.45 13.70
N ASP A 148 14.90 11.75 13.42
CA ASP A 148 13.78 12.68 13.18
C ASP A 148 13.02 12.44 11.86
N HIS A 149 13.52 11.55 10.99
CA HIS A 149 12.80 11.18 9.76
C HIS A 149 11.70 10.16 9.99
N ILE A 150 11.73 9.41 11.10
CA ILE A 150 10.58 8.57 11.46
C ILE A 150 9.43 9.52 11.82
N GLY A 151 8.42 9.53 10.96
CA GLY A 151 7.27 10.41 11.09
C GLY A 151 6.14 9.68 11.81
N GLN A 152 5.12 9.33 11.04
CA GLN A 152 3.90 8.74 11.57
C GLN A 152 4.04 7.23 11.76
N LEU A 153 3.71 6.78 12.96
CA LEU A 153 3.59 5.38 13.33
C LEU A 153 2.11 5.08 13.56
N SER A 154 1.59 4.03 12.92
CA SER A 154 0.23 3.56 13.16
C SER A 154 0.19 2.05 13.30
N CYS A 155 -0.68 1.59 14.19
CA CYS A 155 -0.98 0.17 14.36
C CYS A 155 -2.48 0.01 14.66
N THR A 156 -3.11 -1.02 14.10
CA THR A 156 -4.54 -1.32 14.34
C THR A 156 -4.82 -1.96 15.71
N CYS A 157 -3.79 -2.13 16.55
CA CYS A 157 -3.95 -2.72 17.87
C CYS A 157 -4.61 -1.76 18.87
N PRO A 158 -5.23 -2.27 19.95
CA PRO A 158 -5.90 -1.43 20.94
C PRO A 158 -4.96 -0.60 21.84
N ASP A 159 -3.63 -0.72 21.69
CA ASP A 159 -2.64 0.09 22.42
C ASP A 159 -2.61 1.50 21.82
N LYS A 160 -2.96 2.52 22.62
CA LYS A 160 -3.02 3.92 22.19
C LYS A 160 -1.66 4.62 22.10
N SER A 161 -0.58 3.94 22.47
CA SER A 161 0.76 4.51 22.37
C SER A 161 1.28 4.54 20.93
N ALA A 162 2.02 5.60 20.60
CA ALA A 162 2.62 5.79 19.28
C ALA A 162 3.50 4.61 18.86
N VAL A 163 4.29 4.06 19.79
CA VAL A 163 5.05 2.83 19.61
C VAL A 163 4.46 1.73 20.48
N CYS A 164 3.69 0.83 19.89
CA CYS A 164 3.23 -0.38 20.56
C CYS A 164 4.20 -1.55 20.36
N LYS A 165 3.99 -2.67 21.05
CA LYS A 165 4.81 -3.89 20.88
C LYS A 165 4.85 -4.40 19.42
N HIS A 166 3.78 -4.18 18.63
CA HIS A 166 3.72 -4.63 17.24
C HIS A 166 4.59 -3.76 16.32
N VAL A 167 4.62 -2.44 16.56
CA VAL A 167 5.56 -1.53 15.89
C VAL A 167 7.00 -1.99 16.16
N VAL A 168 7.35 -2.23 17.43
CA VAL A 168 8.68 -2.74 17.80
C VAL A 168 8.98 -4.07 17.11
N CYS A 169 8.02 -5.00 17.07
CA CYS A 169 8.15 -6.29 16.42
C CYS A 169 8.47 -6.17 14.92
N VAL A 170 7.74 -5.30 14.20
CA VAL A 170 8.00 -5.01 12.78
C VAL A 170 9.35 -4.35 12.59
N MET A 171 9.75 -3.44 13.48
CA MET A 171 11.04 -2.75 13.37
C MET A 171 12.21 -3.71 13.58
N TYR A 172 12.09 -4.72 14.46
CA TYR A 172 13.07 -5.81 14.53
C TYR A 172 13.18 -6.61 13.21
N ALA A 173 12.05 -6.90 12.57
CA ALA A 173 12.04 -7.57 11.27
C ALA A 173 12.68 -6.71 10.17
N VAL A 174 12.40 -5.41 10.15
CA VAL A 174 13.03 -4.44 9.25
C VAL A 174 14.53 -4.39 9.49
N SER A 175 14.99 -4.32 10.73
CA SER A 175 16.41 -4.29 11.08
C SER A 175 17.14 -5.55 10.63
N ALA A 176 16.55 -6.72 10.82
CA ALA A 176 17.10 -7.96 10.32
C ALA A 176 17.20 -7.96 8.78
N ARG A 177 16.18 -7.42 8.10
CA ARG A 177 16.16 -7.29 6.63
C ARG A 177 17.19 -6.29 6.11
N LEU A 178 17.35 -5.13 6.74
CA LEU A 178 18.34 -4.12 6.38
C LEU A 178 19.77 -4.55 6.74
N THR A 179 19.93 -5.44 7.71
CA THR A 179 21.24 -6.05 8.00
C THR A 179 21.64 -7.04 6.90
N ARG A 180 20.68 -7.79 6.33
CA ARG A 180 20.92 -8.73 5.23
C ARG A 180 21.02 -8.06 3.86
N TYR A 181 20.18 -7.06 3.62
CA TYR A 181 20.08 -6.33 2.35
C TYR A 181 20.23 -4.82 2.61
N PRO A 182 21.45 -4.34 2.91
CA PRO A 182 21.66 -2.94 3.31
C PRO A 182 21.17 -1.91 2.28
N LEU A 183 21.29 -2.20 0.99
CA LEU A 183 20.87 -1.29 -0.07
C LEU A 183 19.35 -1.07 -0.14
N HIS A 184 18.53 -1.85 0.56
CA HIS A 184 17.11 -1.57 0.70
C HIS A 184 16.82 -0.24 1.40
N ILE A 185 17.79 0.33 2.12
CA ILE A 185 17.64 1.70 2.65
C ILE A 185 17.45 2.72 1.52
N LEU A 186 18.12 2.56 0.38
CA LEU A 186 17.97 3.48 -0.76
C LEU A 186 16.55 3.39 -1.32
N ARG A 187 16.01 2.16 -1.45
CA ARG A 187 14.63 1.94 -1.90
C ARG A 187 13.60 2.54 -0.93
N LEU A 188 13.82 2.36 0.37
CA LEU A 188 13.00 2.98 1.42
C LEU A 188 13.03 4.51 1.33
N ARG A 189 14.07 5.10 0.75
CA ARG A 189 14.20 6.55 0.53
C ARG A 189 13.84 6.98 -0.90
N GLY A 190 13.22 6.11 -1.69
CA GLY A 190 12.78 6.39 -3.05
C GLY A 190 13.91 6.51 -4.07
N ILE A 191 15.06 5.90 -3.79
CA ILE A 191 16.22 5.83 -4.67
C ILE A 191 16.37 4.38 -5.13
N ASP A 192 16.30 4.15 -6.44
CA ASP A 192 16.56 2.83 -7.00
C ASP A 192 18.08 2.58 -7.07
N PRO A 193 18.61 1.56 -6.37
CA PRO A 193 20.03 1.22 -6.45
C PRO A 193 20.44 0.60 -7.80
N ALA A 194 19.53 0.03 -8.59
CA ALA A 194 19.91 -0.72 -9.78
C ALA A 194 20.60 0.14 -10.86
N PRO A 195 20.09 1.33 -11.24
CA PRO A 195 20.79 2.23 -12.15
C PRO A 195 22.16 2.69 -11.63
N LEU A 196 22.26 2.95 -10.32
CA LEU A 196 23.51 3.40 -9.69
C LEU A 196 24.59 2.31 -9.75
N LEU A 197 24.22 1.06 -9.45
CA LEU A 197 25.13 -0.08 -9.55
C LEU A 197 25.56 -0.35 -10.99
N GLN A 198 24.67 -0.17 -11.97
CA GLN A 198 25.01 -0.31 -13.38
C GLN A 198 26.02 0.76 -13.82
N GLN A 199 25.82 2.02 -13.43
CA GLN A 199 26.72 3.12 -13.76
C GLN A 199 28.08 2.98 -13.08
N LEU A 200 28.13 2.59 -11.81
CA LEU A 200 29.38 2.30 -11.10
C LEU A 200 30.11 1.10 -11.73
N GLY A 201 29.38 0.03 -12.08
CA GLY A 201 29.93 -1.09 -12.81
C GLY A 201 30.51 -0.66 -14.16
N GLN A 202 29.80 0.18 -14.93
CA GLN A 202 30.29 0.72 -16.19
C GLN A 202 31.52 1.64 -16.03
N ALA A 203 31.59 2.43 -14.96
CA ALA A 203 32.75 3.24 -14.63
C ALA A 203 33.97 2.37 -14.27
N ASP A 204 33.77 1.29 -13.51
CA ASP A 204 34.80 0.28 -13.23
C ASP A 204 35.20 -0.51 -14.49
N HIS A 205 34.26 -0.77 -15.41
CA HIS A 205 34.53 -1.43 -16.69
C HIS A 205 35.25 -0.53 -17.71
N ALA A 206 35.04 0.81 -17.65
CA ALA A 206 35.81 1.79 -18.43
C ALA A 206 37.28 1.90 -17.95
N ALA A 207 37.57 1.46 -16.71
CA ALA A 207 38.91 1.28 -16.16
C ALA A 207 39.49 -0.14 -16.39
N GLY A 208 38.93 -0.89 -17.33
CA GLY A 208 39.56 -2.09 -17.90
C GLY A 208 39.31 -3.37 -17.13
N VAL A 209 38.10 -3.92 -17.22
CA VAL A 209 37.86 -5.37 -17.13
C VAL A 209 36.73 -5.76 -18.09
N VAL A 210 37.07 -6.63 -19.03
CA VAL A 210 36.23 -7.17 -20.12
C VAL A 210 35.03 -7.96 -19.56
N PRO A 211 33.80 -7.77 -20.06
CA PRO A 211 32.67 -8.64 -19.71
C PRO A 211 32.69 -9.92 -20.55
N LEU A 212 32.63 -11.07 -19.88
CA LEU A 212 32.45 -12.36 -20.54
C LEU A 212 30.99 -12.50 -20.99
N ALA A 213 30.80 -12.71 -22.29
CA ALA A 213 29.51 -12.81 -22.93
C ALA A 213 28.86 -14.20 -22.80
N ARG A 214 27.52 -14.15 -22.78
CA ARG A 214 26.51 -15.06 -23.39
C ARG A 214 26.45 -16.54 -22.98
N GLY A 215 25.23 -16.90 -22.57
CA GLY A 215 24.58 -18.18 -22.90
C GLY A 215 23.06 -18.01 -22.88
N ALA A 216 22.45 -17.90 -24.06
CA ALA A 216 21.07 -18.33 -24.30
C ALA A 216 21.09 -19.88 -24.32
N GLU A 217 20.09 -20.62 -23.86
CA GLU A 217 18.85 -20.92 -24.60
C GLU A 217 17.90 -21.74 -23.71
N THR A 218 16.61 -21.39 -23.81
CA THR A 218 15.42 -22.25 -23.91
C THR A 218 15.36 -23.65 -23.29
N GLU A 219 14.33 -23.90 -22.47
CA GLU A 219 13.52 -25.13 -22.61
C GLU A 219 12.08 -24.92 -22.11
N LYS A 220 11.13 -25.12 -23.04
CA LYS A 220 9.68 -25.21 -22.76
C LYS A 220 9.41 -26.54 -22.08
N GLN A 221 8.74 -26.52 -20.93
CA GLN A 221 8.14 -27.72 -20.36
C GLN A 221 6.62 -27.52 -20.33
N GLN A 222 5.97 -28.16 -21.30
CA GLN A 222 4.53 -28.35 -21.33
C GLN A 222 4.19 -29.39 -20.26
N ASP A 223 3.52 -28.96 -19.19
CA ASP A 223 2.97 -29.87 -18.21
C ASP A 223 1.57 -30.29 -18.67
N SER A 224 1.47 -31.56 -19.05
CA SER A 224 0.25 -32.24 -19.46
C SER A 224 -0.58 -32.57 -18.21
N LEU A 225 -1.57 -31.74 -17.90
CA LEU A 225 -2.64 -32.10 -16.99
C LEU A 225 -3.52 -33.18 -17.65
N LYS A 226 -3.42 -34.40 -17.14
CA LYS A 226 -4.46 -35.43 -17.27
C LYS A 226 -5.54 -35.11 -16.24
N THR A 227 -6.71 -34.71 -16.70
CA THR A 227 -7.94 -34.71 -15.91
C THR A 227 -8.72 -35.97 -16.29
N ASP A 228 -8.99 -36.80 -15.28
CA ASP A 228 -9.85 -37.96 -15.40
C ASP A 228 -11.29 -37.50 -15.67
N ALA A 229 -11.81 -37.89 -16.83
CA ALA A 229 -13.19 -37.71 -17.20
C ALA A 229 -14.04 -38.74 -16.44
N ALA A 230 -14.65 -38.28 -15.34
CA ALA A 230 -15.81 -38.94 -14.75
C ALA A 230 -17.06 -38.15 -15.14
N ASP A 231 -17.93 -38.88 -15.82
CA ASP A 231 -19.29 -38.63 -16.27
C ASP A 231 -20.15 -37.81 -15.28
N GLU A 232 -20.40 -36.52 -15.59
CA GLU A 232 -21.53 -35.76 -15.04
C GLU A 232 -22.09 -34.84 -16.13
N THR A 233 -23.21 -35.25 -16.74
CA THR A 233 -24.03 -34.40 -17.59
C THR A 233 -24.68 -33.31 -16.74
N PRO A 234 -24.54 -32.00 -17.07
CA PRO A 234 -25.18 -30.95 -16.30
C PRO A 234 -26.70 -30.99 -16.52
N GLU A 235 -27.44 -31.19 -15.44
CA GLU A 235 -28.89 -31.12 -15.39
C GLU A 235 -29.32 -29.67 -15.68
N ILE A 236 -29.86 -29.44 -16.87
CA ILE A 236 -30.39 -28.14 -17.28
C ILE A 236 -31.67 -27.91 -16.47
N VAL A 237 -31.57 -27.12 -15.40
CA VAL A 237 -32.74 -26.65 -14.67
C VAL A 237 -33.40 -25.54 -15.48
N ASP A 238 -34.69 -25.69 -15.76
CA ASP A 238 -35.51 -24.67 -16.41
C ASP A 238 -35.45 -23.37 -15.60
N THR A 239 -34.84 -22.34 -16.18
CA THR A 239 -34.68 -21.01 -15.55
C THR A 239 -36.01 -20.37 -15.20
N LYS A 240 -37.11 -20.71 -15.91
CA LYS A 240 -38.44 -20.23 -15.55
C LYS A 240 -39.02 -20.92 -14.31
N ALA A 241 -38.73 -22.20 -14.12
CA ALA A 241 -39.14 -22.93 -12.92
C ALA A 241 -38.34 -22.51 -11.68
N PHE A 242 -37.07 -22.10 -11.85
CA PHE A 242 -36.21 -21.66 -10.76
C PHE A 242 -36.46 -20.20 -10.33
N TRP A 243 -36.62 -19.27 -11.29
CA TRP A 243 -36.79 -17.83 -11.00
C TRP A 243 -38.26 -17.38 -10.92
N GLY A 244 -39.22 -18.18 -11.40
CA GLY A 244 -40.63 -17.80 -11.50
C GLY A 244 -40.91 -16.83 -12.66
N GLU A 245 -42.18 -16.67 -13.05
CA GLU A 245 -42.57 -15.66 -14.03
C GLU A 245 -42.49 -14.27 -13.40
N GLY A 246 -41.48 -13.49 -13.83
CA GLY A 246 -41.40 -12.03 -13.76
C GLY A 246 -41.92 -11.39 -12.47
N ALA A 247 -41.06 -11.30 -11.46
CA ALA A 247 -41.28 -10.29 -10.41
C ALA A 247 -41.16 -8.90 -11.05
N ASP A 248 -42.10 -8.00 -10.72
CA ASP A 248 -42.13 -6.61 -11.16
C ASP A 248 -40.73 -6.00 -11.14
N ASP A 249 -40.30 -5.47 -12.29
CA ASP A 249 -39.02 -4.74 -12.36
C ASP A 249 -39.00 -3.70 -11.26
N VAL A 250 -38.03 -3.81 -10.35
CA VAL A 250 -37.86 -2.84 -9.27
C VAL A 250 -37.42 -1.54 -9.92
N THR A 251 -38.36 -0.65 -10.20
CA THR A 251 -38.07 0.70 -10.66
C THR A 251 -37.49 1.48 -9.49
N TRP A 252 -36.18 1.64 -9.49
CA TRP A 252 -35.51 2.58 -8.61
C TRP A 252 -35.80 3.99 -9.11
N GLU A 253 -36.35 4.85 -8.25
CA GLU A 253 -36.36 6.28 -8.55
C GLU A 253 -34.90 6.73 -8.69
N PRO A 254 -34.55 7.49 -9.75
CA PRO A 254 -33.20 8.03 -9.90
C PRO A 254 -32.84 8.80 -8.64
N PHE A 255 -31.76 8.40 -7.96
CA PHE A 255 -31.23 9.19 -6.86
C PHE A 255 -30.91 10.58 -7.39
N ALA A 256 -31.31 11.62 -6.64
CA ALA A 256 -30.86 12.96 -6.96
C ALA A 256 -29.33 12.96 -7.01
N GLU A 257 -28.75 13.51 -8.08
CA GLU A 257 -27.30 13.72 -8.14
C GLU A 257 -26.93 14.70 -7.02
N GLU A 258 -26.39 14.15 -5.94
CA GLU A 258 -25.93 14.91 -4.78
C GLU A 258 -24.41 15.04 -4.80
N TRP A 259 -23.91 16.24 -4.50
CA TRP A 259 -22.50 16.59 -4.54
C TRP A 259 -21.72 15.85 -3.44
N GLY A 260 -21.03 14.76 -3.84
CA GLY A 260 -20.48 13.76 -2.91
C GLY A 260 -19.41 14.25 -1.93
N MET A 261 -18.70 15.36 -2.20
CA MET A 261 -17.62 15.84 -1.34
C MET A 261 -18.04 16.84 -0.25
N GLU A 262 -19.11 17.61 -0.46
CA GLU A 262 -19.56 18.61 0.54
C GLU A 262 -20.50 18.03 1.60
N LYS A 263 -21.18 16.91 1.32
CA LYS A 263 -22.08 16.23 2.27
C LYS A 263 -21.63 14.85 2.74
N GLY A 264 -20.45 14.39 2.33
CA GLY A 264 -19.81 13.19 2.89
C GLY A 264 -19.41 13.38 4.36
N ASP A 265 -19.07 12.29 5.05
CA ASP A 265 -18.52 12.37 6.41
C ASP A 265 -17.14 13.05 6.37
N GLU A 266 -17.12 14.36 6.67
CA GLU A 266 -15.92 15.19 6.70
C GLU A 266 -14.87 14.63 7.67
N GLN A 267 -15.28 13.99 8.77
CA GLN A 267 -14.33 13.39 9.71
C GLN A 267 -13.66 12.15 9.12
N ALA A 268 -14.42 11.31 8.41
CA ALA A 268 -13.88 10.15 7.70
C ALA A 268 -12.95 10.59 6.56
N LEU A 269 -13.33 11.59 5.77
CA LEU A 269 -12.50 12.18 4.72
C LEU A 269 -11.20 12.75 5.28
N MET A 270 -11.28 13.59 6.32
CA MET A 270 -10.09 14.16 6.96
C MET A 270 -9.25 13.08 7.66
N GLY A 271 -9.87 12.01 8.14
CA GLY A 271 -9.19 10.80 8.63
C GLY A 271 -8.36 10.12 7.54
N ALA A 272 -8.98 9.89 6.38
CA ALA A 272 -8.32 9.32 5.21
C ALA A 272 -7.21 10.24 4.67
N LEU A 273 -7.45 11.55 4.55
CA LEU A 273 -6.45 12.52 4.09
C LEU A 273 -5.23 12.56 5.01
N ARG A 274 -5.42 12.53 6.34
CA ARG A 274 -4.32 12.42 7.32
C ARG A 274 -3.51 11.14 7.17
N THR A 275 -4.04 10.10 6.53
CA THR A 275 -3.26 8.91 6.23
C THR A 275 -2.35 9.10 5.02
N VAL A 276 -2.60 10.06 4.13
CA VAL A 276 -1.81 10.23 2.89
C VAL A 276 -0.97 11.51 2.92
N SER A 277 -1.38 12.53 3.67
CA SER A 277 -0.73 13.83 3.78
C SER A 277 0.23 13.93 4.98
N PHE A 278 1.30 14.73 4.85
CA PHE A 278 2.24 14.99 5.96
C PHE A 278 2.05 16.36 6.61
N THR A 279 1.57 17.36 5.86
CA THR A 279 1.32 18.72 6.34
C THR A 279 -0.13 19.16 6.06
N GLY A 280 -0.59 20.23 6.71
CA GLY A 280 -1.90 20.82 6.42
C GLY A 280 -1.99 21.39 5.00
N VAL A 281 -0.87 21.83 4.42
CA VAL A 281 -0.81 22.29 3.02
C VAL A 281 -1.01 21.12 2.06
N ASP A 282 -0.39 19.97 2.35
CA ASP A 282 -0.58 18.76 1.54
C ASP A 282 -2.04 18.28 1.57
N GLN A 283 -2.73 18.44 2.71
CA GLN A 283 -4.16 18.10 2.82
C GLN A 283 -5.03 18.94 1.91
N LEU A 284 -4.78 20.26 1.87
CA LEU A 284 -5.49 21.18 0.99
C LEU A 284 -5.22 20.87 -0.48
N TYR A 285 -3.96 20.56 -0.82
CA TYR A 285 -3.59 20.20 -2.18
C TYR A 285 -4.27 18.90 -2.64
N ILE A 286 -4.20 17.84 -1.84
CA ILE A 286 -4.84 16.55 -2.17
C ILE A 286 -6.35 16.70 -2.29
N ARG A 287 -6.99 17.46 -1.39
CA ARG A 287 -8.43 17.74 -1.47
C ARG A 287 -8.78 18.44 -2.78
N HIS A 288 -8.01 19.45 -3.18
CA HIS A 288 -8.22 20.17 -4.43
C HIS A 288 -8.03 19.27 -5.67
N GLU A 289 -6.99 18.43 -5.68
CA GLU A 289 -6.77 17.48 -6.78
C GLU A 289 -7.90 16.44 -6.90
N LEU A 290 -8.41 15.94 -5.76
CA LEU A 290 -9.56 15.04 -5.75
C LEU A 290 -10.82 15.72 -6.29
N GLU A 291 -11.06 16.97 -5.91
CA GLU A 291 -12.18 17.78 -6.42
C GLU A 291 -12.09 17.95 -7.94
N ARG A 292 -10.90 18.30 -8.46
CA ARG A 292 -10.66 18.37 -9.91
C ARG A 292 -10.82 17.04 -10.62
N CYS A 293 -10.40 15.93 -10.01
CA CYS A 293 -10.59 14.59 -10.58
C CYS A 293 -12.08 14.25 -10.66
N TYR A 294 -12.84 14.57 -9.61
CA TYR A 294 -14.29 14.37 -9.58
C TYR A 294 -14.96 15.21 -10.67
N GLU A 295 -14.67 16.52 -10.73
CA GLU A 295 -15.16 17.41 -11.78
C GLU A 295 -14.82 16.87 -13.17
N THR A 296 -13.58 16.40 -13.40
CA THR A 296 -13.18 15.83 -14.69
C THR A 296 -13.98 14.56 -15.04
N LEU A 297 -14.32 13.74 -14.04
CA LEU A 297 -15.12 12.53 -14.23
C LEU A 297 -16.60 12.85 -14.47
N THR A 298 -17.15 13.90 -13.84
CA THR A 298 -18.58 14.25 -13.93
C THR A 298 -18.90 15.28 -15.02
N ASP A 299 -17.99 16.18 -15.36
CA ASP A 299 -18.17 17.27 -16.34
C ASP A 299 -17.81 16.83 -17.77
N SER A 300 -17.31 15.60 -17.93
CA SER A 300 -17.09 15.04 -19.27
C SER A 300 -18.46 14.75 -19.91
N GLN A 301 -18.80 15.53 -20.94
CA GLN A 301 -19.73 15.07 -21.98
C GLN A 301 -19.37 13.63 -22.33
N LEU A 302 -20.21 12.68 -21.91
CA LEU A 302 -20.19 11.24 -22.17
C LEU A 302 -19.02 10.80 -23.07
N VAL A 303 -17.82 10.67 -22.50
CA VAL A 303 -16.64 10.14 -23.22
C VAL A 303 -16.76 8.63 -23.39
N PHE A 304 -17.61 8.01 -22.58
CA PHE A 304 -18.03 6.63 -22.77
C PHE A 304 -19.37 6.65 -23.49
N ASP A 305 -19.40 6.02 -24.67
CA ASP A 305 -20.64 5.65 -25.33
C ASP A 305 -21.57 5.01 -24.29
N ASN A 306 -22.85 5.41 -24.38
CA ASN A 306 -23.97 5.00 -23.55
C ASN A 306 -23.71 3.63 -22.88
N PRO A 307 -23.62 3.56 -21.54
CA PRO A 307 -23.33 2.28 -20.88
C PRO A 307 -24.39 1.25 -21.29
N PRO A 308 -24.03 -0.03 -21.46
CA PRO A 308 -24.92 -1.05 -22.05
C PRO A 308 -26.22 -1.33 -21.27
N TRP A 309 -26.42 -0.68 -20.12
CA TRP A 309 -27.61 -0.73 -19.27
C TRP A 309 -28.44 0.58 -19.28
N SER A 310 -28.10 1.56 -20.11
CA SER A 310 -28.97 2.73 -20.32
C SER A 310 -30.21 2.31 -21.13
N GLU A 311 -31.38 2.38 -20.51
CA GLU A 311 -32.66 1.95 -21.08
C GLU A 311 -33.24 2.94 -22.11
N ASP A 312 -32.49 3.24 -23.17
CA ASP A 312 -33.08 3.97 -24.30
C ASP A 312 -32.61 3.39 -25.64
N PRO A 313 -33.31 2.38 -26.19
CA PRO A 313 -32.90 1.70 -27.41
C PRO A 313 -33.07 2.53 -28.70
N LEU A 314 -33.53 3.78 -28.62
CA LEU A 314 -33.99 4.53 -29.81
C LEU A 314 -33.54 6.00 -29.91
N SER A 315 -32.66 6.51 -29.05
CA SER A 315 -32.18 7.90 -29.18
C SER A 315 -31.04 8.09 -30.21
N GLY A 316 -30.57 7.01 -30.84
CA GLY A 316 -29.45 7.03 -31.80
C GLY A 316 -29.83 7.13 -33.29
N LEU A 317 -31.11 7.18 -33.63
CA LEU A 317 -31.58 7.19 -35.03
C LEU A 317 -32.74 8.17 -35.18
N ASP A 318 -32.46 9.47 -35.26
CA ASP A 318 -33.14 10.40 -36.17
C ASP A 318 -32.60 11.83 -36.03
N ALA A 319 -32.61 12.57 -37.15
CA ALA A 319 -32.35 14.01 -37.30
C ALA A 319 -30.95 14.50 -37.74
N ARG A 320 -30.13 13.68 -38.42
CA ARG A 320 -29.06 14.21 -39.29
C ARG A 320 -28.86 13.37 -40.55
N ASN A 321 -29.79 13.48 -41.50
CA ASN A 321 -29.50 13.35 -42.95
C ASN A 321 -30.80 13.57 -43.74
N GLY A 322 -30.90 14.72 -44.40
CA GLY A 322 -32.02 14.99 -45.29
C GLY A 322 -32.02 16.42 -45.79
N GLN A 323 -31.01 16.80 -46.60
CA GLN A 323 -31.10 17.80 -47.67
C GLN A 323 -29.75 17.94 -48.39
N HIS A 324 -29.56 17.10 -49.41
CA HIS A 324 -28.78 17.42 -50.59
C HIS A 324 -29.61 16.95 -51.79
N ASP A 325 -30.32 17.91 -52.39
CA ASP A 325 -30.57 18.05 -53.82
C ASP A 325 -30.68 19.56 -54.10
#